data_AF-A0A7S0MC19-F1
#
_entry.id   AF-A0A7S0MC19-F1
#
_cell.length_a   1.000
_cell.length_b   1.000
_cell.length_c   1.000
_cell.angle_alpha   90.00
_cell.angle_beta   90.00
_cell.angle_gamma   90.00
#
_symmetry.space_group_name_H-M   'P 1'
#
loop_
_entity.id
_entity.type
_entity.pdbx_description
1 polymer ?
#
loop_
_entity_poly.entity_id
_entity_poly.type
_entity_poly.pdbx_seq_one_letter_code
_entity_poly.pdbx_strand_id
1 'polypeptide(L)'
;SDRMPFGVAQIGKSYRNEIAPRGGLVRQREFTQAEIEFFCAPGDKRFDKFALIKDLRLQLLSSPLQLEGKAATERTLAEAVATGTIANETLAYFIGRTAQFLLSVGIRPESLRFRQHLPTEMAHYASDCWDAEIEVSTGWMETVGIADRSAFDLTVHAERTKVDLFAQEKLDEPVSVEVAFLNKKAAALLGKDFRQDAGAVRQYLGLSAELTAADPAAAKALQAELEAAGTKEVTLDGGKTVTLKKEHVQFETRTDVQHYRNYTPHVIEPSFGIDRVFTAVLEHSYYARPQDPEDKEKIVRGVLRLSPEVAPYKAIVMPLDQRIGANEKYLQLLQELRAGLSRHGISYKVDDSGASVGKRYARNDELGVPLAVTVDFDSVGHNDNGLAGTVTLRERDSCSQVRIPYVEVPDVLAKLIAKQLEWADVQAKYAEQRQTASAAIAGGAAPSEGKDGAADGSKAALEAYMRKHRLTELLNEAVNATLAAMPEDPIAHLAAALTAKAAK
;
A
#
# COMPACT_ATOMS: atom_id res chain seq x y z
N SER A 1 -9.47 26.79 4.34
CA SER A 1 -9.76 26.46 2.94
C SER A 1 -11.07 25.72 2.97
N ASP A 2 -12.17 26.39 2.69
CA ASP A 2 -13.52 25.83 2.87
C ASP A 2 -13.96 25.07 1.61
N ARG A 3 -12.97 24.47 0.92
CA ARG A 3 -13.16 23.78 -0.35
C ARG A 3 -13.43 22.30 -0.08
N MET A 4 -14.50 21.82 -0.69
CA MET A 4 -14.88 20.41 -0.76
C MET A 4 -14.46 19.83 -2.12
N PRO A 5 -14.13 18.52 -2.21
CA PRO A 5 -13.93 17.61 -1.09
C PRO A 5 -12.58 17.82 -0.40
N PHE A 6 -12.44 17.35 0.85
CA PHE A 6 -11.15 17.30 1.55
C PHE A 6 -11.05 16.04 2.42
N GLY A 7 -9.83 15.64 2.76
CA GLY A 7 -9.57 14.49 3.63
C GLY A 7 -8.78 14.88 4.86
N VAL A 8 -9.14 14.30 6.00
CA VAL A 8 -8.34 14.32 7.23
C VAL A 8 -7.86 12.91 7.49
N ALA A 9 -6.61 12.74 7.90
CA ALA A 9 -6.07 11.43 8.24
C ALA A 9 -5.46 11.44 9.64
N GLN A 10 -5.62 10.34 10.36
CA GLN A 10 -5.01 10.13 11.66
C GLN A 10 -4.35 8.75 11.70
N ILE A 11 -3.12 8.71 12.21
CA ILE A 11 -2.42 7.45 12.53
C ILE A 11 -2.20 7.45 14.03
N GLY A 12 -2.74 6.45 14.71
CA GLY A 12 -2.74 6.43 16.17
C GLY A 12 -3.02 5.06 16.76
N LYS A 13 -2.94 5.00 18.09
CA LYS A 13 -3.33 3.83 18.86
C LYS A 13 -4.83 3.84 19.12
N SER A 14 -5.43 2.68 18.92
CA SER A 14 -6.83 2.41 19.23
C SER A 14 -6.91 1.26 20.23
N TYR A 15 -7.96 1.31 21.05
CA TYR A 15 -8.15 0.38 22.15
C TYR A 15 -9.50 -0.30 22.05
N ARG A 16 -9.52 -1.62 22.17
CA ARG A 16 -10.75 -2.42 22.28
C ARG A 16 -10.61 -3.34 23.48
N ASN A 17 -11.56 -3.31 24.41
CA ASN A 17 -11.54 -4.19 25.58
C ASN A 17 -11.99 -5.62 25.20
N GLU A 18 -11.20 -6.26 24.35
CA GLU A 18 -11.47 -7.58 23.80
C GLU A 18 -11.54 -8.64 24.92
N ILE A 19 -12.62 -9.42 24.89
CA ILE A 19 -12.92 -10.44 25.90
C ILE A 19 -11.84 -11.53 25.87
N ALA A 20 -11.49 -12.01 24.67
CA ALA A 20 -10.49 -13.04 24.46
C ALA A 20 -9.57 -12.70 23.28
N PRO A 21 -8.45 -11.97 23.53
CA PRO A 21 -7.40 -11.75 22.54
C PRO A 21 -6.81 -13.08 22.06
N ARG A 22 -6.71 -13.29 20.74
CA ARG A 22 -6.26 -14.55 20.11
C ARG A 22 -5.64 -14.26 18.73
N GLY A 23 -4.87 -15.21 18.19
CA GLY A 23 -4.31 -15.09 16.84
C GLY A 23 -3.19 -14.05 16.73
N GLY A 24 -2.40 -13.85 17.80
CA GLY A 24 -1.27 -12.93 17.80
C GLY A 24 -1.71 -11.48 17.56
N LEU A 25 -1.23 -10.90 16.45
CA LEU A 25 -1.52 -9.51 16.06
C LEU A 25 -2.91 -9.33 15.41
N VAL A 26 -3.66 -10.40 15.17
CA VAL A 26 -4.98 -10.32 14.51
C VAL A 26 -6.05 -9.73 15.43
N ARG A 27 -6.04 -10.10 16.71
CA ARG A 27 -7.06 -9.70 17.69
C ARG A 27 -6.42 -9.26 19.01
N GLN A 28 -6.20 -7.95 19.12
CA GLN A 28 -5.48 -7.30 20.21
C GLN A 28 -6.39 -6.38 21.03
N ARG A 29 -5.88 -5.90 22.18
CA ARG A 29 -6.53 -4.86 22.99
C ARG A 29 -6.04 -3.44 22.69
N GLU A 30 -4.83 -3.33 22.18
CA GLU A 30 -4.21 -2.11 21.66
C GLU A 30 -3.64 -2.45 20.29
N PHE A 31 -3.92 -1.61 19.29
CA PHE A 31 -3.44 -1.77 17.92
C PHE A 31 -3.33 -0.40 17.27
N THR A 32 -2.61 -0.34 16.15
CA THR A 32 -2.39 0.89 15.38
C THR A 32 -3.40 0.94 14.24
N GLN A 33 -4.14 2.04 14.15
CA GLN A 33 -4.99 2.32 13.01
C GLN A 33 -4.44 3.51 12.23
N ALA A 34 -4.62 3.46 10.91
CA ALA A 34 -4.54 4.64 10.05
C ALA A 34 -5.94 4.84 9.45
N GLU A 35 -6.57 5.96 9.72
CA GLU A 35 -7.93 6.26 9.29
C GLU A 35 -7.92 7.54 8.45
N ILE A 36 -8.74 7.54 7.40
CA ILE A 36 -8.95 8.71 6.55
C ILE A 36 -10.43 9.04 6.59
N GLU A 37 -10.77 10.25 7.01
CA GLU A 37 -12.12 10.81 6.90
C GLU A 37 -12.15 11.68 5.65
N PHE A 38 -12.72 11.18 4.56
CA PHE A 38 -12.84 11.93 3.31
C PHE A 38 -14.23 12.55 3.18
N PHE A 39 -14.30 13.86 3.39
CA PHE A 39 -15.52 14.65 3.33
C PHE A 39 -15.84 15.03 1.89
N CYS A 40 -17.03 14.65 1.42
CA CYS A 40 -17.53 14.96 0.09
C CYS A 40 -18.98 15.48 0.13
N ALA A 41 -19.43 16.09 -0.97
CA ALA A 41 -20.80 16.56 -1.09
C ALA A 41 -21.79 15.36 -1.13
N PRO A 42 -22.99 15.51 -0.55
CA PRO A 42 -24.05 14.51 -0.71
C PRO A 42 -24.56 14.47 -2.16
N GLY A 43 -25.03 13.30 -2.59
CA GLY A 43 -25.53 13.07 -3.93
C GLY A 43 -24.45 12.53 -4.87
N ASP A 44 -24.05 13.33 -5.85
CA ASP A 44 -23.15 12.91 -6.93
C ASP A 44 -21.67 12.85 -6.48
N LYS A 45 -21.30 11.70 -5.91
CA LYS A 45 -19.95 11.40 -5.40
C LYS A 45 -18.97 11.00 -6.50
N ARG A 46 -18.97 11.75 -7.61
CA ARG A 46 -17.91 11.68 -8.62
C ARG A 46 -16.59 12.20 -8.07
N PHE A 47 -15.49 11.62 -8.55
CA PHE A 47 -14.17 12.06 -8.10
C PHE A 47 -13.17 12.04 -9.25
N ASP A 48 -12.65 13.21 -9.61
CA ASP A 48 -11.80 13.39 -10.80
C ASP A 48 -10.61 12.41 -10.87
N LYS A 49 -10.06 12.04 -9.70
CA LYS A 49 -8.91 11.12 -9.63
C LYS A 49 -9.29 9.65 -9.82
N PHE A 50 -10.57 9.30 -9.85
CA PHE A 50 -11.03 7.97 -10.20
C PHE A 50 -10.53 7.54 -11.60
N ALA A 51 -10.44 8.50 -12.52
CA ALA A 51 -9.90 8.27 -13.86
C ALA A 51 -8.49 7.64 -13.87
N LEU A 52 -7.69 7.87 -12.82
CA LEU A 52 -6.32 7.34 -12.71
C LEU A 52 -6.28 5.83 -12.41
N ILE A 53 -7.38 5.26 -11.92
CA ILE A 53 -7.39 3.88 -11.42
C ILE A 53 -8.61 3.06 -11.91
N LYS A 54 -9.49 3.65 -12.70
CA LYS A 54 -10.76 3.02 -13.15
C LYS A 54 -10.56 1.66 -13.83
N ASP A 55 -9.40 1.46 -14.49
CA ASP A 55 -9.08 0.23 -15.23
C ASP A 55 -8.42 -0.84 -14.35
N LEU A 56 -8.21 -0.56 -13.05
CA LEU A 56 -7.67 -1.53 -12.09
C LEU A 56 -8.65 -2.69 -11.92
N ARG A 57 -8.16 -3.91 -12.13
CA ARG A 57 -8.90 -5.17 -11.94
C ARG A 57 -8.70 -5.70 -10.53
N LEU A 58 -9.80 -6.02 -9.84
CA LEU A 58 -9.80 -6.51 -8.47
C LEU A 58 -10.80 -7.66 -8.29
N GLN A 59 -10.51 -8.54 -7.34
CA GLN A 59 -11.43 -9.58 -6.90
C GLN A 59 -12.51 -8.95 -6.01
N LEU A 60 -13.74 -8.86 -6.52
CA LEU A 60 -14.87 -8.27 -5.81
C LEU A 60 -15.87 -9.36 -5.40
N LEU A 61 -16.14 -9.45 -4.10
CA LEU A 61 -17.14 -10.32 -3.50
C LEU A 61 -18.34 -9.48 -3.03
N SER A 62 -19.26 -9.19 -3.94
CA SER A 62 -20.45 -8.38 -3.66
C SER A 62 -21.44 -9.10 -2.74
N SER A 63 -22.36 -8.35 -2.13
CA SER A 63 -23.39 -8.91 -1.26
C SER A 63 -24.26 -9.97 -1.98
N PRO A 64 -24.74 -9.76 -3.23
CA PRO A 64 -25.47 -10.79 -3.96
C PRO A 64 -24.66 -12.09 -4.16
N LEU A 65 -23.37 -11.99 -4.49
CA LEU A 65 -22.52 -13.17 -4.67
C LEU A 65 -22.37 -13.96 -3.36
N GLN A 66 -22.24 -13.27 -2.22
CA GLN A 66 -22.18 -13.91 -0.91
C GLN A 66 -23.48 -14.66 -0.57
N LEU A 67 -24.63 -14.03 -0.80
CA LEU A 67 -25.94 -14.64 -0.55
C LEU A 67 -26.20 -15.87 -1.43
N GLU A 68 -25.62 -15.88 -2.64
CA GLU A 68 -25.67 -17.02 -3.56
C GLU A 68 -24.58 -18.08 -3.28
N GLY A 69 -23.68 -17.84 -2.32
CA GLY A 69 -22.55 -18.74 -2.02
C GLY A 69 -21.50 -18.81 -3.14
N LYS A 70 -21.40 -17.77 -3.97
CA LYS A 70 -20.44 -17.66 -5.08
C LYS A 70 -19.12 -17.04 -4.64
N ALA A 71 -18.05 -17.38 -5.35
CA ALA A 71 -16.74 -16.79 -5.15
C ALA A 71 -16.68 -15.33 -5.63
N ALA A 72 -15.62 -14.61 -5.22
CA ALA A 72 -15.31 -13.30 -5.76
C ALA A 72 -15.13 -13.36 -7.28
N THR A 73 -15.48 -12.28 -7.97
CA THR A 73 -15.28 -12.16 -9.41
C THR A 73 -14.32 -11.01 -9.72
N GLU A 74 -13.40 -11.24 -10.65
CA GLU A 74 -12.53 -10.17 -11.14
C GLU A 74 -13.34 -9.18 -11.99
N ARG A 75 -13.26 -7.89 -11.65
CA ARG A 75 -13.88 -6.81 -12.41
C ARG A 75 -12.99 -5.58 -12.40
N THR A 76 -13.11 -4.74 -13.41
CA THR A 76 -12.56 -3.37 -13.33
C THR A 76 -13.40 -2.51 -12.39
N LEU A 77 -12.78 -1.51 -11.76
CA LEU A 77 -13.51 -0.55 -10.95
C LEU A 77 -14.52 0.25 -11.78
N ALA A 78 -14.21 0.55 -13.05
CA ALA A 78 -15.12 1.20 -13.98
C ALA A 78 -16.40 0.39 -14.19
N GLU A 79 -16.28 -0.91 -14.48
CA GLU A 79 -17.43 -1.80 -14.64
C GLU A 79 -18.23 -1.90 -13.34
N ALA A 80 -17.54 -2.05 -12.20
CA ALA A 80 -18.21 -2.19 -10.91
C ALA A 80 -19.04 -0.95 -10.52
N VAL A 81 -18.56 0.26 -10.83
CA VAL A 81 -19.33 1.50 -10.64
C VAL A 81 -20.46 1.60 -11.66
N ALA A 82 -20.19 1.31 -12.94
CA ALA A 82 -21.20 1.40 -14.01
C ALA A 82 -22.38 0.44 -13.81
N THR A 83 -22.13 -0.76 -13.25
CA THR A 83 -23.19 -1.73 -12.92
C THR A 83 -23.82 -1.50 -11.54
N GLY A 84 -23.43 -0.45 -10.81
CA GLY A 84 -23.91 -0.17 -9.46
C GLY A 84 -23.49 -1.19 -8.41
N THR A 85 -22.47 -2.00 -8.69
CA THR A 85 -21.91 -2.94 -7.70
C THR A 85 -21.17 -2.18 -6.60
N ILE A 86 -20.38 -1.17 -6.96
CA ILE A 86 -19.82 -0.18 -6.03
C ILE A 86 -20.64 1.10 -6.20
N ALA A 87 -21.11 1.67 -5.09
CA ALA A 87 -22.11 2.74 -5.13
C ALA A 87 -21.68 4.02 -5.87
N ASN A 88 -20.39 4.37 -5.85
CA ASN A 88 -19.89 5.61 -6.45
C ASN A 88 -18.38 5.60 -6.74
N GLU A 89 -17.93 6.57 -7.55
CA GLU A 89 -16.53 6.71 -7.96
C GLU A 89 -15.59 7.05 -6.79
N THR A 90 -16.05 7.82 -5.80
CA THR A 90 -15.23 8.16 -4.63
C THR A 90 -14.92 6.90 -3.81
N LEU A 91 -15.91 6.06 -3.56
CA LEU A 91 -15.72 4.79 -2.85
C LEU A 91 -14.82 3.84 -3.65
N ALA A 92 -15.06 3.72 -4.96
CA ALA A 92 -14.22 2.93 -5.86
C ALA A 92 -12.77 3.44 -5.91
N TYR A 93 -12.57 4.77 -5.86
CA TYR A 93 -11.24 5.37 -5.77
C TYR A 93 -10.47 4.87 -4.55
N PHE A 94 -11.09 4.91 -3.37
CA PHE A 94 -10.44 4.45 -2.15
C PHE A 94 -10.22 2.93 -2.13
N ILE A 95 -11.15 2.13 -2.66
CA ILE A 95 -10.95 0.68 -2.87
C ILE A 95 -9.68 0.43 -3.70
N GLY A 96 -9.54 1.09 -4.84
CA GLY A 96 -8.37 0.87 -5.70
C GLY A 96 -7.06 1.43 -5.13
N ARG A 97 -7.09 2.59 -4.45
CA ARG A 97 -5.90 3.10 -3.75
C ARG A 97 -5.46 2.19 -2.61
N THR A 98 -6.41 1.61 -1.87
CA THR A 98 -6.15 0.59 -0.86
C THR A 98 -5.52 -0.65 -1.49
N ALA A 99 -6.05 -1.14 -2.62
CA ALA A 99 -5.46 -2.27 -3.34
C ALA A 99 -4.02 -1.98 -3.76
N GLN A 100 -3.76 -0.83 -4.39
CA GLN A 100 -2.40 -0.44 -4.79
C GLN A 100 -1.43 -0.38 -3.61
N PHE A 101 -1.88 0.18 -2.47
CA PHE A 101 -1.09 0.19 -1.24
C PHE A 101 -0.77 -1.23 -0.76
N LEU A 102 -1.78 -2.09 -0.59
CA LEU A 102 -1.59 -3.46 -0.11
C LEU A 102 -0.65 -4.27 -1.02
N LEU A 103 -0.82 -4.15 -2.34
CA LEU A 103 0.08 -4.78 -3.30
C LEU A 103 1.51 -4.23 -3.21
N SER A 104 1.68 -2.92 -3.04
CA SER A 104 3.02 -2.29 -2.96
C SER A 104 3.84 -2.77 -1.76
N VAL A 105 3.18 -3.03 -0.62
CA VAL A 105 3.81 -3.50 0.61
C VAL A 105 4.09 -5.01 0.60
N GLY A 106 3.66 -5.74 -0.43
CA GLY A 106 4.00 -7.15 -0.66
C GLY A 106 2.86 -8.14 -0.42
N ILE A 107 1.60 -7.70 -0.37
CA ILE A 107 0.47 -8.62 -0.36
C ILE A 107 0.34 -9.29 -1.73
N ARG A 108 0.15 -10.62 -1.73
CA ARG A 108 -0.04 -11.41 -2.94
C ARG A 108 -1.40 -11.12 -3.58
N PRO A 109 -1.48 -10.79 -4.89
CA PRO A 109 -2.74 -10.48 -5.56
C PRO A 109 -3.79 -11.59 -5.46
N GLU A 110 -3.38 -12.85 -5.53
CA GLU A 110 -4.27 -14.02 -5.45
C GLU A 110 -4.90 -14.22 -4.07
N SER A 111 -4.32 -13.62 -3.04
CA SER A 111 -4.79 -13.69 -1.64
C SER A 111 -5.45 -12.38 -1.19
N LEU A 112 -5.80 -11.47 -2.11
CA LEU A 112 -6.46 -10.20 -1.83
C LEU A 112 -7.84 -10.15 -2.49
N ARG A 113 -8.88 -9.82 -1.72
CA ARG A 113 -10.22 -9.53 -2.25
C ARG A 113 -10.86 -8.36 -1.53
N PHE A 114 -11.91 -7.79 -2.14
CA PHE A 114 -12.77 -6.80 -1.52
C PHE A 114 -14.15 -7.40 -1.32
N ARG A 115 -14.60 -7.52 -0.07
CA ARG A 115 -15.90 -8.09 0.30
C ARG A 115 -16.86 -6.98 0.71
N GLN A 116 -18.01 -6.91 0.06
CA GLN A 116 -19.06 -5.98 0.43
C GLN A 116 -19.76 -6.44 1.72
N HIS A 117 -20.14 -5.53 2.61
CA HIS A 117 -20.96 -5.88 3.77
C HIS A 117 -22.34 -6.37 3.34
N LEU A 118 -22.87 -7.37 4.04
CA LEU A 118 -24.27 -7.77 3.87
C LEU A 118 -25.21 -6.72 4.48
N PRO A 119 -26.48 -6.62 4.03
CA PRO A 119 -27.44 -5.68 4.61
C PRO A 119 -27.63 -5.80 6.13
N THR A 120 -27.42 -6.99 6.70
CA THR A 120 -27.48 -7.26 8.15
C THR A 120 -26.21 -6.85 8.91
N GLU A 121 -25.10 -6.67 8.19
CA GLU A 121 -23.80 -6.25 8.74
C GLU A 121 -23.60 -4.74 8.63
N MET A 122 -24.23 -4.11 7.63
CA MET A 122 -24.14 -2.67 7.43
C MET A 122 -24.60 -1.93 8.68
N ALA A 123 -23.80 -0.96 9.11
CA ALA A 123 -24.27 0.01 10.08
C ALA A 123 -25.51 0.73 9.52
N HIS A 124 -26.50 0.99 10.37
CA HIS A 124 -27.76 1.62 9.97
C HIS A 124 -27.62 2.98 9.27
N TYR A 125 -26.45 3.59 9.32
CA TYR A 125 -26.10 4.87 8.69
C TYR A 125 -25.17 4.76 7.48
N ALA A 126 -24.62 3.58 7.20
CA ALA A 126 -23.72 3.37 6.07
C ALA A 126 -24.53 3.12 4.78
N SER A 127 -24.16 3.78 3.68
CA SER A 127 -24.82 3.58 2.39
C SER A 127 -24.20 2.45 1.57
N ASP A 128 -22.91 2.18 1.73
CA ASP A 128 -22.18 1.06 1.14
C ASP A 128 -20.91 0.83 1.97
N CYS A 129 -20.40 -0.40 2.04
CA CYS A 129 -19.19 -0.71 2.80
C CYS A 129 -18.48 -1.92 2.22
N TRP A 130 -17.15 -1.80 2.06
CA TRP A 130 -16.29 -2.83 1.50
C TRP A 130 -15.07 -3.07 2.38
N ASP A 131 -14.81 -4.33 2.71
CA ASP A 131 -13.62 -4.75 3.43
C ASP A 131 -12.56 -5.26 2.45
N ALA A 132 -11.34 -4.75 2.53
CA ALA A 132 -10.17 -5.42 1.98
C ALA A 132 -9.81 -6.60 2.88
N GLU A 133 -10.06 -7.81 2.38
CA GLU A 133 -9.75 -9.05 3.05
C GLU A 133 -8.50 -9.68 2.44
N ILE A 134 -7.61 -10.13 3.31
CA ILE A 134 -6.39 -10.82 2.92
C ILE A 134 -6.43 -12.23 3.48
N GLU A 135 -6.21 -13.22 2.62
CA GLU A 135 -6.15 -14.62 3.02
C GLU A 135 -4.82 -14.92 3.70
N VAL A 136 -4.87 -15.29 4.97
CA VAL A 136 -3.73 -15.74 5.76
C VAL A 136 -3.94 -17.20 6.17
N SER A 137 -2.99 -17.78 6.91
CA SER A 137 -3.03 -19.18 7.37
C SER A 137 -4.28 -19.55 8.17
N THR A 138 -4.93 -18.56 8.80
CA THR A 138 -6.20 -18.74 9.54
C THR A 138 -7.45 -18.46 8.70
N GLY A 139 -7.31 -18.20 7.40
CA GLY A 139 -8.40 -17.85 6.48
C GLY A 139 -8.44 -16.36 6.12
N TRP A 140 -9.57 -15.91 5.57
CA TRP A 140 -9.78 -14.53 5.17
C TRP A 140 -9.87 -13.60 6.37
N MET A 141 -8.99 -12.61 6.42
CA MET A 141 -8.91 -11.63 7.48
C MET A 141 -9.21 -10.24 6.93
N GLU A 142 -10.18 -9.55 7.52
CA GLU A 142 -10.43 -8.13 7.28
C GLU A 142 -9.24 -7.28 7.74
N THR A 143 -8.70 -6.45 6.85
CA THR A 143 -7.52 -5.62 7.11
C THR A 143 -7.75 -4.14 6.91
N VAL A 144 -8.68 -3.77 6.02
CA VAL A 144 -9.07 -2.38 5.78
C VAL A 144 -10.57 -2.32 5.56
N GLY A 145 -11.32 -1.63 6.42
CA GLY A 145 -12.72 -1.31 6.17
C GLY A 145 -12.82 -0.03 5.32
N ILE A 146 -13.68 -0.01 4.32
CA ILE A 146 -13.89 1.15 3.43
C ILE A 146 -15.38 1.45 3.40
N ALA A 147 -15.81 2.35 4.28
CA ALA A 147 -17.21 2.64 4.52
C ALA A 147 -17.63 3.97 3.89
N ASP A 148 -18.86 4.02 3.39
CA ASP A 148 -19.57 5.25 3.09
C ASP A 148 -20.55 5.53 4.23
N ARG A 149 -20.15 6.37 5.18
CA ARG A 149 -20.88 6.62 6.43
C ARG A 149 -21.93 7.72 6.32
N SER A 150 -22.17 8.22 5.11
CA SER A 150 -23.03 9.37 4.86
C SER A 150 -22.69 10.54 5.80
N ALA A 151 -23.68 11.23 6.36
CA ALA A 151 -23.50 12.41 7.20
C ALA A 151 -23.67 12.14 8.70
N PHE A 152 -23.70 10.86 9.12
CA PHE A 152 -24.15 10.48 10.46
C PHE A 152 -23.33 11.11 11.59
N ASP A 153 -22.01 10.98 11.54
CA ASP A 153 -21.12 11.45 12.61
C ASP A 153 -21.22 12.96 12.81
N LEU A 154 -21.18 13.73 11.72
CA LEU A 154 -21.34 15.18 11.75
C LEU A 154 -22.71 15.59 12.27
N THR A 155 -23.77 14.89 11.85
CA THR A 155 -25.15 15.18 12.28
C THR A 155 -25.31 14.96 13.78
N VAL A 156 -24.89 13.80 14.28
CA VAL A 156 -24.98 13.45 15.71
C VAL A 156 -24.14 14.40 16.56
N HIS A 157 -22.92 14.74 16.13
CA HIS A 157 -22.07 15.68 16.86
C HIS A 157 -22.66 17.09 16.88
N ALA A 158 -23.17 17.59 15.75
CA ALA A 158 -23.79 18.90 15.68
C ALA A 158 -25.02 18.98 16.59
N GLU A 159 -25.89 17.98 16.55
CA GLU A 159 -27.09 17.89 17.38
C GLU A 159 -26.79 17.88 18.88
N ARG A 160 -25.72 17.17 19.29
CA ARG A 160 -25.35 17.02 20.70
C ARG A 160 -24.61 18.23 21.25
N THR A 161 -23.71 18.81 20.46
CA THR A 161 -22.88 19.95 20.88
C THR A 161 -23.55 21.29 20.66
N LYS A 162 -24.60 21.33 19.83
CA LYS A 162 -25.26 22.57 19.36
C LYS A 162 -24.28 23.48 18.62
N VAL A 163 -23.30 22.88 17.96
CA VAL A 163 -22.33 23.55 17.09
C VAL A 163 -22.59 23.10 15.66
N ASP A 164 -22.74 24.06 14.76
CA ASP A 164 -23.02 23.77 13.36
C ASP A 164 -21.81 23.12 12.66
N LEU A 165 -22.05 21.99 12.00
CA LEU A 165 -21.06 21.24 11.22
C LEU A 165 -21.59 21.04 9.80
N PHE A 166 -21.46 22.06 8.96
CA PHE A 166 -21.88 22.03 7.56
C PHE A 166 -20.79 22.57 6.63
N ALA A 167 -20.88 22.21 5.35
CA ALA A 167 -20.15 22.86 4.27
C ALA A 167 -21.10 23.79 3.52
N GLN A 168 -20.54 24.87 2.98
CA GLN A 168 -21.26 25.83 2.16
C GLN A 168 -20.68 25.79 0.73
N GLU A 169 -21.55 25.61 -0.25
CA GLU A 169 -21.20 25.55 -1.67
C GLU A 169 -21.92 26.67 -2.42
N LYS A 170 -21.17 27.38 -3.26
CA LYS A 170 -21.74 28.40 -4.12
C LYS A 170 -22.51 27.73 -5.25
N LEU A 171 -23.75 28.13 -5.45
CA LEU A 171 -24.55 27.64 -6.57
C LEU A 171 -24.07 28.29 -7.88
N ASP A 172 -24.04 27.52 -8.95
CA ASP A 172 -23.73 28.03 -10.30
C ASP A 172 -24.72 29.12 -10.72
N GLU A 173 -26.00 28.90 -10.43
CA GLU A 173 -27.08 29.85 -10.64
C GLU A 173 -27.85 30.07 -9.32
N PRO A 174 -28.15 31.33 -8.94
CA PRO A 174 -28.92 31.61 -7.73
C PRO A 174 -30.34 31.03 -7.83
N VAL A 175 -30.80 30.38 -6.77
CA VAL A 175 -32.13 29.79 -6.71
C VAL A 175 -33.04 30.68 -5.88
N SER A 176 -34.17 31.09 -6.47
CA SER A 176 -35.22 31.81 -5.77
C SER A 176 -36.13 30.82 -5.05
N VAL A 177 -36.06 30.79 -3.72
CA VAL A 177 -36.94 29.97 -2.89
C VAL A 177 -37.95 30.85 -2.17
N GLU A 178 -39.20 30.37 -2.07
CA GLU A 178 -40.17 31.00 -1.18
C GLU A 178 -39.85 30.58 0.25
N VAL A 179 -39.79 31.55 1.16
CA VAL A 179 -39.49 31.34 2.57
C VAL A 179 -40.65 31.89 3.39
N ALA A 180 -41.11 31.14 4.40
CA ALA A 180 -42.15 31.56 5.32
C ALA A 180 -41.54 31.87 6.69
N PHE A 181 -41.76 33.09 7.21
CA PHE A 181 -41.28 33.51 8.52
C PHE A 181 -42.44 33.86 9.44
N LEU A 182 -42.33 33.47 10.71
CA LEU A 182 -43.35 33.77 11.71
C LEU A 182 -43.30 35.26 12.03
N ASN A 183 -44.43 35.95 11.91
CA ASN A 183 -44.46 37.40 12.13
C ASN A 183 -44.14 37.75 13.60
N LYS A 184 -43.69 38.98 13.83
CA LYS A 184 -43.24 39.44 15.15
C LYS A 184 -44.32 39.34 16.24
N LYS A 185 -45.59 39.52 15.87
CA LYS A 185 -46.72 39.46 16.82
C LYS A 185 -46.95 38.02 17.30
N ALA A 186 -47.02 37.07 16.37
CA ALA A 186 -47.16 35.65 16.65
C ALA A 186 -45.96 35.13 17.45
N ALA A 187 -44.73 35.52 17.07
CA ALA A 187 -43.52 35.14 17.80
C ALA A 187 -43.49 35.67 19.25
N ALA A 188 -43.97 36.90 19.48
CA ALA A 188 -44.11 37.46 20.82
C ALA A 188 -45.18 36.74 21.65
N LEU A 189 -46.31 36.38 21.01
CA LEU A 189 -47.36 35.59 21.65
C LEU A 189 -46.88 34.19 22.04
N LEU A 190 -46.08 33.54 21.19
CA LEU A 190 -45.48 32.25 21.53
C LEU A 190 -44.65 32.34 22.83
N GLY A 191 -43.81 33.36 22.95
CA GLY A 191 -43.00 33.58 24.17
C GLY A 191 -43.86 33.90 25.40
N LYS A 192 -44.89 34.71 25.23
CA LYS A 192 -45.77 35.16 26.32
C LYS A 192 -46.67 34.04 26.85
N ASP A 193 -47.31 33.30 25.96
CA ASP A 193 -48.38 32.37 26.30
C ASP A 193 -47.84 30.98 26.66
N PHE A 194 -46.73 30.54 26.07
CA PHE A 194 -46.13 29.23 26.35
C PHE A 194 -44.93 29.29 27.32
N ARG A 195 -44.32 30.47 27.55
CA ARG A 195 -43.23 30.68 28.53
C ARG A 195 -42.11 29.64 28.42
N GLN A 196 -41.96 28.79 29.44
CA GLN A 196 -40.97 27.70 29.50
C GLN A 196 -41.13 26.66 28.38
N ASP A 197 -42.34 26.52 27.81
CA ASP A 197 -42.65 25.59 26.72
C ASP A 197 -42.43 26.24 25.34
N ALA A 198 -42.14 27.54 25.26
CA ALA A 198 -42.02 28.26 23.98
C ALA A 198 -40.92 27.69 23.07
N GLY A 199 -39.83 27.16 23.65
CA GLY A 199 -38.78 26.47 22.90
C GLY A 199 -39.28 25.21 22.19
N ALA A 200 -40.01 24.35 22.92
CA ALA A 200 -40.59 23.13 22.38
C ALA A 200 -41.68 23.41 21.34
N VAL A 201 -42.47 24.48 21.53
CA VAL A 201 -43.45 24.92 20.52
C VAL A 201 -42.76 25.41 19.25
N ARG A 202 -41.67 26.19 19.35
CA ARG A 202 -40.89 26.62 18.18
C ARG A 202 -40.30 25.43 17.42
N GLN A 203 -39.80 24.43 18.15
CA GLN A 203 -39.30 23.19 17.56
C GLN A 203 -40.41 22.40 16.86
N TYR A 204 -41.59 22.26 17.47
CA TYR A 204 -42.76 21.64 16.85
C TYR A 204 -43.18 22.34 15.55
N LEU A 205 -43.13 23.68 15.53
CA LEU A 205 -43.41 24.49 14.35
C LEU A 205 -42.28 24.46 13.30
N GLY A 206 -41.17 23.75 13.56
CA GLY A 206 -40.02 23.68 12.65
C GLY A 206 -39.35 25.03 12.42
N LEU A 207 -39.31 25.90 13.44
CA LEU A 207 -38.77 27.26 13.31
C LEU A 207 -37.26 27.29 13.57
N SER A 208 -36.53 28.00 12.70
CA SER A 208 -35.13 28.38 12.95
C SER A 208 -35.01 29.43 14.05
N ALA A 209 -33.77 29.74 14.47
CA ALA A 209 -33.49 30.84 15.41
C ALA A 209 -34.01 32.21 14.91
N GLU A 210 -34.08 32.38 13.60
CA GLU A 210 -34.58 33.59 12.93
C GLU A 210 -36.10 33.56 12.70
N LEU A 211 -36.80 32.56 13.25
CA LEU A 211 -38.24 32.34 13.13
C LEU A 211 -38.71 31.98 11.71
N THR A 212 -37.82 31.40 10.92
CA THR A 212 -38.12 30.89 9.58
C THR A 212 -38.60 29.44 9.66
N ALA A 213 -39.70 29.10 8.99
CA ALA A 213 -40.18 27.74 8.91
C ALA A 213 -39.30 26.88 8.00
N ALA A 214 -38.99 25.65 8.44
CA ALA A 214 -38.23 24.68 7.66
C ALA A 214 -38.93 24.26 6.37
N ASP A 215 -40.27 24.22 6.38
CA ASP A 215 -41.11 23.96 5.21
C ASP A 215 -42.19 25.05 5.07
N PRO A 216 -42.06 25.95 4.08
CA PRO A 216 -43.05 27.00 3.79
C PRO A 216 -44.44 26.47 3.45
N ALA A 217 -44.55 25.31 2.80
CA ALA A 217 -45.83 24.73 2.42
C ALA A 217 -46.56 24.15 3.65
N ALA A 218 -45.83 23.43 4.51
CA ALA A 218 -46.38 22.94 5.77
C ALA A 218 -46.79 24.09 6.71
N ALA A 219 -46.00 25.17 6.76
CA ALA A 219 -46.31 26.37 7.54
C ALA A 219 -47.62 27.04 7.07
N LYS A 220 -47.80 27.21 5.76
CA LYS A 220 -49.05 27.72 5.16
C LYS A 220 -50.24 26.81 5.45
N ALA A 221 -50.06 25.50 5.33
CA ALA A 221 -51.11 24.53 5.60
C ALA A 221 -51.58 24.58 7.06
N LEU A 222 -50.64 24.64 8.02
CA LEU A 222 -50.96 24.74 9.45
C LEU A 222 -51.65 26.07 9.79
N GLN A 223 -51.22 27.18 9.19
CA GLN A 223 -51.90 28.46 9.35
C GLN A 223 -53.34 28.41 8.83
N ALA A 224 -53.56 27.88 7.62
CA ALA A 224 -54.90 27.75 7.04
C ALA A 224 -55.82 26.86 7.88
N GLU A 225 -55.29 25.76 8.44
CA GLU A 225 -56.01 24.88 9.35
C GLU A 225 -56.45 25.63 10.62
N LEU A 226 -55.55 26.40 11.24
CA LEU A 226 -55.85 27.18 12.44
C LEU A 226 -56.76 28.38 12.17
N GLU A 227 -56.70 28.98 10.98
CA GLU A 227 -57.65 30.02 10.55
C GLU A 227 -59.08 29.47 10.44
N ALA A 228 -59.24 28.23 9.97
CA ALA A 228 -60.53 27.56 9.86
C ALA A 228 -61.05 27.01 11.19
N ALA A 229 -60.20 26.32 11.96
CA ALA A 229 -60.58 25.64 13.21
C ALA A 229 -60.49 26.53 14.47
N GLY A 230 -59.78 27.65 14.39
CA GLY A 230 -59.51 28.57 15.51
C GLY A 230 -58.42 28.08 16.47
N THR A 231 -58.45 26.81 16.85
CA THR A 231 -57.46 26.18 17.75
C THR A 231 -57.11 24.76 17.37
N LYS A 232 -55.89 24.31 17.70
CA LYS A 232 -55.42 22.94 17.49
C LYS A 232 -54.63 22.49 18.71
N GLU A 233 -54.97 21.32 19.25
CA GLU A 233 -54.13 20.68 20.26
C GLU A 233 -52.96 19.96 19.61
N VAL A 234 -51.77 20.17 20.15
CA VAL A 234 -50.54 19.56 19.65
C VAL A 234 -49.75 18.97 20.80
N THR A 235 -49.18 17.79 20.56
CA THR A 235 -48.32 17.10 21.52
C THR A 235 -46.87 17.48 21.23
N LEU A 236 -46.21 18.09 22.20
CA LEU A 236 -44.81 18.50 22.11
C LEU A 236 -43.87 17.31 22.39
N ASP A 237 -42.61 17.44 21.98
CA ASP A 237 -41.54 16.53 22.38
C ASP A 237 -41.43 16.51 23.92
N GLY A 238 -41.66 15.34 24.50
CA GLY A 238 -41.83 15.16 25.96
C GLY A 238 -43.25 14.81 26.39
N GLY A 239 -44.21 14.66 25.46
CA GLY A 239 -45.54 14.10 25.72
C GLY A 239 -46.55 15.09 26.32
N LYS A 240 -46.19 16.37 26.43
CA LYS A 240 -47.05 17.43 26.95
C LYS A 240 -47.91 18.00 25.83
N THR A 241 -49.22 18.06 26.04
CA THR A 241 -50.17 18.66 25.09
C THR A 241 -50.33 20.16 25.35
N VAL A 242 -50.32 20.96 24.28
CA VAL A 242 -50.57 22.40 24.32
C VAL A 242 -51.57 22.81 23.24
N THR A 243 -52.29 23.90 23.45
CA THR A 243 -53.26 24.42 22.48
C THR A 243 -52.68 25.58 21.67
N LEU A 244 -52.52 25.38 20.37
CA LEU A 244 -52.21 26.44 19.41
C LEU A 244 -53.49 27.18 19.01
N LYS A 245 -53.38 28.49 18.80
CA LYS A 245 -54.44 29.37 18.30
C LYS A 245 -53.98 30.00 17.00
N LYS A 246 -54.92 30.52 16.19
CA LYS A 246 -54.59 31.25 14.95
C LYS A 246 -53.61 32.41 15.17
N GLU A 247 -53.64 33.07 16.32
CA GLU A 247 -52.72 34.17 16.62
C GLU A 247 -51.28 33.72 16.87
N HIS A 248 -51.07 32.42 17.16
CA HIS A 248 -49.74 31.84 17.40
C HIS A 248 -49.01 31.46 16.11
N VAL A 249 -49.73 31.30 15.00
CA VAL A 249 -49.23 30.71 13.75
C VAL A 249 -49.60 31.62 12.58
N GLN A 250 -48.94 32.76 12.50
CA GLN A 250 -49.10 33.74 11.42
C GLN A 250 -47.78 33.91 10.68
N PHE A 251 -47.70 33.32 9.50
CA PHE A 251 -46.56 33.36 8.63
C PHE A 251 -46.71 34.44 7.55
N GLU A 252 -45.61 35.12 7.27
CA GLU A 252 -45.44 35.99 6.12
C GLU A 252 -44.48 35.30 5.15
N THR A 253 -44.71 35.41 3.83
CA THR A 253 -43.80 34.84 2.84
C THR A 253 -43.03 35.89 2.07
N ARG A 254 -41.79 35.54 1.74
CA ARG A 254 -40.87 36.34 0.92
C ARG A 254 -40.12 35.40 -0.02
N THR A 255 -39.83 35.88 -1.22
CA THR A 255 -38.83 35.24 -2.09
C THR A 255 -37.43 35.60 -1.60
N ASP A 256 -36.63 34.58 -1.34
CA ASP A 256 -35.22 34.73 -0.99
C ASP A 256 -34.33 34.14 -2.09
N VAL A 257 -33.34 34.91 -2.51
CA VAL A 257 -32.41 34.50 -3.57
C VAL A 257 -31.20 33.86 -2.90
N GLN A 258 -31.13 32.53 -2.94
CA GLN A 258 -30.03 31.78 -2.36
C GLN A 258 -28.89 31.67 -3.37
N HIS A 259 -27.73 32.22 -3.00
CA HIS A 259 -26.48 32.09 -3.75
C HIS A 259 -25.64 30.89 -3.31
N TYR A 260 -25.97 30.30 -2.17
CA TYR A 260 -25.22 29.23 -1.55
C TYR A 260 -26.16 28.13 -1.06
N ARG A 261 -25.69 26.88 -1.12
CA ARG A 261 -26.33 25.73 -0.49
C ARG A 261 -25.47 25.28 0.69
N ASN A 262 -26.10 25.17 1.85
CA ASN A 262 -25.50 24.51 3.01
C ASN A 262 -25.87 23.03 2.98
N TYR A 263 -24.93 22.16 3.32
CA TYR A 263 -25.19 20.73 3.47
C TYR A 263 -24.26 20.12 4.50
N THR A 264 -24.68 19.01 5.10
CA THR A 264 -23.80 18.19 5.94
C THR A 264 -22.98 17.27 5.04
N PRO A 265 -21.63 17.36 5.05
CA PRO A 265 -20.79 16.50 4.23
C PRO A 265 -21.04 15.01 4.47
N HIS A 266 -20.99 14.22 3.39
CA HIS A 266 -20.87 12.78 3.49
C HIS A 266 -19.41 12.38 3.73
N VAL A 267 -19.19 11.24 4.36
CA VAL A 267 -17.86 10.76 4.72
C VAL A 267 -17.58 9.38 4.12
N ILE A 268 -16.50 9.29 3.35
CA ILE A 268 -15.91 8.01 2.95
C ILE A 268 -14.72 7.73 3.88
N GLU A 269 -14.77 6.61 4.57
CA GLU A 269 -13.80 6.22 5.59
C GLU A 269 -13.06 4.93 5.22
N PRO A 270 -11.83 5.03 4.72
CA PRO A 270 -10.85 3.94 4.75
C PRO A 270 -10.18 3.84 6.13
N SER A 271 -10.42 2.74 6.84
CA SER A 271 -9.82 2.43 8.15
C SER A 271 -8.89 1.22 8.05
N PHE A 272 -7.59 1.45 8.19
CA PHE A 272 -6.53 0.45 8.04
C PHE A 272 -6.12 -0.12 9.39
N GLY A 273 -6.29 -1.42 9.59
CA GLY A 273 -5.70 -2.17 10.70
C GLY A 273 -4.23 -2.50 10.43
N ILE A 274 -3.31 -1.59 10.78
CA ILE A 274 -1.89 -1.68 10.40
C ILE A 274 -1.25 -2.99 10.89
N ASP A 275 -1.55 -3.42 12.11
CA ASP A 275 -1.02 -4.66 12.69
C ASP A 275 -1.49 -5.92 11.92
N ARG A 276 -2.71 -5.91 11.38
CA ARG A 276 -3.24 -7.00 10.54
C ARG A 276 -2.61 -7.00 9.15
N VAL A 277 -2.48 -5.83 8.53
CA VAL A 277 -1.73 -5.68 7.27
C VAL A 277 -0.30 -6.18 7.45
N PHE A 278 0.36 -5.81 8.55
CA PHE A 278 1.70 -6.28 8.88
C PHE A 278 1.79 -7.80 9.04
N THR A 279 0.81 -8.41 9.72
CA THR A 279 0.70 -9.88 9.83
C THR A 279 0.61 -10.53 8.46
N ALA A 280 -0.25 -10.02 7.59
CA ALA A 280 -0.40 -10.54 6.24
C ALA A 280 0.88 -10.39 5.41
N VAL A 281 1.59 -9.26 5.52
CA VAL A 281 2.90 -9.06 4.86
C VAL A 281 3.92 -10.10 5.35
N LEU A 282 3.98 -10.39 6.65
CA LEU A 282 4.89 -11.40 7.17
C LEU A 282 4.57 -12.80 6.64
N GLU A 283 3.30 -13.21 6.68
CA GLU A 283 2.89 -14.53 6.15
C GLU A 283 3.08 -14.63 4.64
N HIS A 284 2.84 -13.54 3.90
CA HIS A 284 2.98 -13.53 2.45
C HIS A 284 4.42 -13.48 1.97
N SER A 285 5.30 -12.93 2.79
CA SER A 285 6.72 -12.82 2.47
C SER A 285 7.54 -14.03 2.93
N TYR A 286 7.09 -14.78 3.94
CA TYR A 286 7.85 -15.90 4.47
C TYR A 286 7.95 -17.09 3.50
N TYR A 287 9.16 -17.57 3.27
CA TYR A 287 9.40 -18.88 2.65
C TYR A 287 10.69 -19.51 3.19
N ALA A 288 10.79 -20.83 3.01
CA ALA A 288 11.99 -21.60 3.30
C ALA A 288 12.81 -21.80 2.01
N ARG A 289 14.13 -21.62 2.09
CA ARG A 289 15.03 -22.00 0.99
C ARG A 289 14.92 -23.50 0.69
N PRO A 290 14.99 -23.90 -0.60
CA PRO A 290 15.12 -25.31 -0.95
C PRO A 290 16.29 -25.94 -0.20
N GLN A 291 16.05 -27.10 0.39
CA GLN A 291 17.13 -27.86 1.02
C GLN A 291 18.09 -28.32 -0.07
N ASP A 292 19.38 -28.19 0.20
CA ASP A 292 20.43 -28.69 -0.68
C ASP A 292 20.33 -30.23 -0.73
N PRO A 293 20.07 -30.84 -1.91
CA PRO A 293 19.93 -32.29 -2.01
C PRO A 293 21.19 -33.04 -1.60
N GLU A 294 22.35 -32.42 -1.75
CA GLU A 294 23.67 -32.98 -1.44
C GLU A 294 24.10 -32.73 0.01
N ASP A 295 23.45 -31.80 0.72
CA ASP A 295 23.79 -31.39 2.08
C ASP A 295 22.51 -31.32 2.95
N LYS A 296 22.02 -32.51 3.33
CA LYS A 296 20.81 -32.68 4.16
C LYS A 296 20.96 -32.17 5.60
N GLU A 297 22.19 -31.92 6.07
CA GLU A 297 22.44 -31.36 7.40
C GLU A 297 22.33 -29.83 7.43
N LYS A 298 22.30 -29.19 6.25
CA LYS A 298 22.11 -27.74 6.12
C LYS A 298 20.70 -27.35 6.54
N ILE A 299 20.62 -26.57 7.62
CA ILE A 299 19.37 -25.99 8.14
C ILE A 299 18.60 -25.30 7.02
N VAL A 300 17.30 -25.59 6.94
CA VAL A 300 16.34 -24.88 6.08
C VAL A 300 16.32 -23.40 6.50
N ARG A 301 16.84 -22.53 5.64
CA ARG A 301 16.97 -21.09 5.93
C ARG A 301 15.66 -20.40 5.63
N GLY A 302 15.05 -19.80 6.66
CA GLY A 302 13.89 -18.92 6.49
C GLY A 302 14.29 -17.65 5.75
N VAL A 303 13.36 -17.10 4.97
CA VAL A 303 13.54 -15.83 4.28
C VAL A 303 12.25 -15.04 4.39
N LEU A 304 12.37 -13.75 4.70
CA LEU A 304 11.27 -12.81 4.55
C LEU A 304 11.43 -12.06 3.24
N ARG A 305 10.59 -12.37 2.26
CA ARG A 305 10.49 -11.69 0.96
C ARG A 305 9.86 -10.29 1.06
N LEU A 306 10.33 -9.46 1.99
CA LEU A 306 9.79 -8.10 2.15
C LEU A 306 10.07 -7.28 0.89
N SER A 307 9.07 -6.51 0.44
CA SER A 307 9.27 -5.50 -0.61
C SER A 307 10.34 -4.49 -0.14
N PRO A 308 11.26 -4.04 -1.01
CA PRO A 308 12.31 -3.09 -0.64
C PRO A 308 11.78 -1.84 0.07
N GLU A 309 10.58 -1.37 -0.27
CA GLU A 309 9.93 -0.20 0.35
C GLU A 309 9.67 -0.39 1.86
N VAL A 310 9.32 -1.60 2.29
CA VAL A 310 8.94 -1.92 3.68
C VAL A 310 9.99 -2.70 4.46
N ALA A 311 11.04 -3.20 3.81
CA ALA A 311 12.14 -3.89 4.49
C ALA A 311 12.79 -2.99 5.58
N PRO A 312 13.02 -3.48 6.82
CA PRO A 312 13.55 -2.64 7.91
C PRO A 312 14.91 -2.00 7.59
N TYR A 313 15.80 -2.80 7.01
CA TYR A 313 17.05 -2.35 6.41
C TYR A 313 17.02 -2.65 4.93
N LYS A 314 17.44 -1.70 4.11
CA LYS A 314 17.48 -1.84 2.65
C LYS A 314 18.75 -2.54 2.19
N ALA A 315 19.82 -2.39 2.96
CA ALA A 315 21.10 -3.03 2.66
C ALA A 315 21.82 -3.52 3.91
N ILE A 316 22.58 -4.59 3.76
CA ILE A 316 23.62 -4.98 4.70
C ILE A 316 24.99 -4.78 4.04
N VAL A 317 25.93 -4.17 4.76
CA VAL A 317 27.33 -4.03 4.32
C VAL A 317 28.20 -4.94 5.17
N MET A 318 28.97 -5.82 4.55
CA MET A 318 29.78 -6.80 5.28
C MET A 318 31.15 -7.03 4.62
N PRO A 319 32.24 -7.18 5.39
CA PRO A 319 33.48 -7.70 4.86
C PRO A 319 33.34 -9.21 4.61
N LEU A 320 34.01 -9.77 3.61
CA LEU A 320 34.00 -11.21 3.33
C LEU A 320 34.64 -11.99 4.50
N ASP A 321 35.68 -11.42 5.11
CA ASP A 321 36.52 -12.03 6.15
C ASP A 321 36.93 -10.96 7.18
N GLN A 322 37.21 -11.38 8.42
CA GLN A 322 37.66 -10.49 9.50
C GLN A 322 38.93 -9.71 9.16
N ARG A 323 39.85 -10.32 8.38
CA ARG A 323 41.07 -9.67 7.92
C ARG A 323 40.80 -8.47 7.00
N ILE A 324 39.69 -8.50 6.27
CA ILE A 324 39.23 -7.35 5.47
C ILE A 324 38.60 -6.31 6.39
N GLY A 325 37.84 -6.72 7.40
CA GLY A 325 37.25 -5.81 8.38
C GLY A 325 38.26 -4.92 9.10
N ALA A 326 39.49 -5.42 9.30
CA ALA A 326 40.60 -4.68 9.89
C ALA A 326 41.45 -3.86 8.89
N ASN A 327 41.15 -3.92 7.58
CA ASN A 327 41.93 -3.26 6.54
C ASN A 327 41.58 -1.78 6.42
N GLU A 328 42.58 -0.88 6.35
CA GLU A 328 42.36 0.57 6.22
C GLU A 328 41.53 0.95 4.99
N LYS A 329 41.75 0.27 3.85
CA LYS A 329 40.96 0.52 2.62
C LYS A 329 39.51 0.08 2.77
N TYR A 330 39.23 -0.98 3.55
CA TYR A 330 37.86 -1.35 3.89
C TYR A 330 37.19 -0.25 4.71
N LEU A 331 37.88 0.31 5.70
CA LEU A 331 37.36 1.40 6.53
C LEU A 331 37.07 2.65 5.71
N GLN A 332 37.94 2.99 4.75
CA GLN A 332 37.72 4.09 3.80
C GLN A 332 36.50 3.83 2.90
N LEU A 333 36.45 2.66 2.24
CA LEU A 333 35.31 2.23 1.43
C LEU A 333 34.00 2.28 2.21
N LEU A 334 34.01 1.78 3.45
CA LEU A 334 32.85 1.77 4.32
C LEU A 334 32.42 3.20 4.65
N GLN A 335 33.34 4.12 4.97
CA GLN A 335 33.01 5.51 5.24
C GLN A 335 32.33 6.18 4.04
N GLU A 336 32.82 5.93 2.83
CA GLU A 336 32.24 6.48 1.59
C GLU A 336 30.88 5.88 1.27
N LEU A 337 30.73 4.55 1.39
CA LEU A 337 29.45 3.87 1.24
C LEU A 337 28.42 4.39 2.24
N ARG A 338 28.80 4.56 3.51
CA ARG A 338 27.93 5.13 4.55
C ARG A 338 27.46 6.54 4.15
N ALA A 339 28.38 7.40 3.73
CA ALA A 339 28.05 8.76 3.30
C ALA A 339 27.10 8.76 2.09
N GLY A 340 27.34 7.89 1.10
CA GLY A 340 26.48 7.75 -0.08
C GLY A 340 25.08 7.25 0.27
N LEU A 341 24.97 6.19 1.08
CA LEU A 341 23.70 5.63 1.51
C LEU A 341 22.90 6.63 2.35
N SER A 342 23.55 7.36 3.26
CA SER A 342 22.90 8.41 4.06
C SER A 342 22.39 9.58 3.23
N ARG A 343 23.10 10.00 2.17
CA ARG A 343 22.62 11.06 1.25
C ARG A 343 21.32 10.68 0.55
N HIS A 344 21.13 9.39 0.26
CA HIS A 344 19.90 8.85 -0.31
C HIS A 344 18.83 8.49 0.74
N GLY A 345 19.11 8.70 2.03
CA GLY A 345 18.19 8.31 3.10
C GLY A 345 17.98 6.80 3.23
N ILE A 346 18.94 5.99 2.75
CA ILE A 346 18.83 4.53 2.73
C ILE A 346 19.21 3.95 4.08
N SER A 347 18.29 3.21 4.71
CA SER A 347 18.61 2.45 5.93
C SER A 347 19.49 1.25 5.61
N TYR A 348 20.59 1.10 6.35
CA TYR A 348 21.50 -0.02 6.20
C TYR A 348 22.04 -0.46 7.56
N LYS A 349 22.62 -1.66 7.60
CA LYS A 349 23.36 -2.17 8.76
C LYS A 349 24.73 -2.68 8.32
N VAL A 350 25.71 -2.66 9.23
CA VAL A 350 27.01 -3.30 9.03
C VAL A 350 27.02 -4.62 9.79
N ASP A 351 27.42 -5.71 9.14
CA ASP A 351 27.64 -7.01 9.78
C ASP A 351 29.11 -7.41 9.61
N ASP A 352 29.91 -6.99 10.57
CA ASP A 352 31.32 -7.32 10.71
C ASP A 352 31.54 -8.47 11.71
N SER A 353 30.52 -9.29 11.97
CA SER A 353 30.65 -10.42 12.90
C SER A 353 31.64 -11.47 12.37
N GLY A 354 32.25 -12.24 13.28
CA GLY A 354 33.18 -13.34 12.95
C GLY A 354 32.55 -14.54 12.24
N ALA A 355 31.25 -14.50 11.94
CA ALA A 355 30.56 -15.57 11.23
C ALA A 355 30.98 -15.63 9.76
N SER A 356 30.86 -16.82 9.15
CA SER A 356 31.09 -16.97 7.71
C SER A 356 30.11 -16.12 6.90
N VAL A 357 30.52 -15.68 5.72
CA VAL A 357 29.67 -14.86 4.83
C VAL A 357 28.32 -15.53 4.53
N GLY A 358 28.31 -16.86 4.35
CA GLY A 358 27.08 -17.60 4.13
C GLY A 358 26.12 -17.60 5.32
N LYS A 359 26.64 -17.54 6.56
CA LYS A 359 25.82 -17.38 7.78
C LYS A 359 25.31 -15.95 7.93
N ARG A 360 26.13 -14.95 7.57
CA ARG A 360 25.69 -13.54 7.56
C ARG A 360 24.59 -13.31 6.51
N TYR A 361 24.73 -13.85 5.30
CA TYR A 361 23.64 -13.81 4.31
C TYR A 361 22.36 -14.46 4.85
N ALA A 362 22.45 -15.68 5.40
CA ALA A 362 21.28 -16.38 5.93
C ALA A 362 20.52 -15.55 6.98
N ARG A 363 21.23 -15.03 7.98
CA ARG A 363 20.62 -14.22 9.04
C ARG A 363 19.97 -12.95 8.50
N ASN A 364 20.57 -12.29 7.52
CA ASN A 364 20.00 -11.06 6.96
C ASN A 364 18.86 -11.34 5.97
N ASP A 365 18.88 -12.49 5.29
CA ASP A 365 17.74 -12.98 4.50
C ASP A 365 16.54 -13.30 5.41
N GLU A 366 16.77 -13.88 6.60
CA GLU A 366 15.75 -14.11 7.64
C GLU A 366 15.13 -12.80 8.16
N LEU A 367 15.90 -11.72 8.21
CA LEU A 367 15.43 -10.38 8.56
C LEU A 367 14.80 -9.61 7.38
N GLY A 368 14.77 -10.22 6.20
CA GLY A 368 14.19 -9.67 4.98
C GLY A 368 14.96 -8.52 4.35
N VAL A 369 16.26 -8.38 4.65
CA VAL A 369 17.11 -7.37 4.01
C VAL A 369 17.26 -7.71 2.52
N PRO A 370 16.85 -6.84 1.58
CA PRO A 370 16.74 -7.20 0.18
C PRO A 370 18.10 -7.24 -0.53
N LEU A 371 19.09 -6.48 -0.07
CA LEU A 371 20.37 -6.32 -0.74
C LEU A 371 21.54 -6.48 0.23
N ALA A 372 22.62 -7.12 -0.23
CA ALA A 372 23.84 -7.28 0.53
C ALA A 372 25.07 -6.83 -0.27
N VAL A 373 25.87 -5.97 0.34
CA VAL A 373 27.11 -5.43 -0.20
C VAL A 373 28.27 -6.10 0.51
N THR A 374 29.02 -6.92 -0.22
CA THR A 374 30.14 -7.69 0.30
C THR A 374 31.45 -7.13 -0.21
N VAL A 375 32.33 -6.76 0.72
CA VAL A 375 33.68 -6.27 0.44
C VAL A 375 34.67 -7.43 0.62
N ASP A 376 35.32 -7.85 -0.46
CA ASP A 376 36.27 -8.96 -0.49
C ASP A 376 37.73 -8.50 -0.60
N PHE A 377 38.67 -9.45 -0.69
CA PHE A 377 40.09 -9.16 -0.81
C PHE A 377 40.43 -8.39 -2.10
N ASP A 378 39.72 -8.67 -3.19
CA ASP A 378 39.86 -7.94 -4.45
C ASP A 378 39.41 -6.48 -4.30
N SER A 379 38.35 -6.25 -3.54
CA SER A 379 37.80 -4.92 -3.29
C SER A 379 38.83 -3.97 -2.67
N VAL A 380 39.67 -4.50 -1.76
CA VAL A 380 40.77 -3.77 -1.11
C VAL A 380 42.10 -3.82 -1.88
N GLY A 381 42.11 -4.44 -3.06
CA GLY A 381 43.30 -4.54 -3.91
C GLY A 381 44.38 -5.44 -3.32
N HIS A 382 43.99 -6.53 -2.65
CA HIS A 382 44.94 -7.56 -2.21
C HIS A 382 45.50 -8.34 -3.41
N ASN A 383 44.66 -8.58 -4.41
CA ASN A 383 45.04 -9.20 -5.67
C ASN A 383 45.17 -8.13 -6.76
N ASP A 384 46.17 -8.26 -7.62
CA ASP A 384 46.36 -7.38 -8.78
C ASP A 384 45.54 -7.89 -9.98
N ASN A 385 44.23 -7.66 -9.93
CA ASN A 385 43.28 -8.09 -10.96
C ASN A 385 42.37 -6.96 -11.47
N GLY A 386 42.70 -5.70 -11.14
CA GLY A 386 41.94 -4.53 -11.55
C GLY A 386 40.57 -4.36 -10.87
N LEU A 387 40.25 -5.17 -9.84
CA LEU A 387 38.95 -5.12 -9.14
C LEU A 387 38.96 -4.27 -7.85
N ALA A 388 40.09 -3.62 -7.53
CA ALA A 388 40.16 -2.67 -6.42
C ALA A 388 39.12 -1.56 -6.59
N GLY A 389 38.40 -1.21 -5.51
CA GLY A 389 37.31 -0.24 -5.60
C GLY A 389 36.02 -0.78 -6.25
N THR A 390 35.86 -2.09 -6.33
CA THR A 390 34.58 -2.72 -6.68
C THR A 390 34.14 -3.67 -5.57
N VAL A 391 32.85 -3.87 -5.41
CA VAL A 391 32.24 -4.73 -4.37
C VAL A 391 31.25 -5.70 -5.00
N THR A 392 30.92 -6.76 -4.26
CA THR A 392 29.89 -7.71 -4.69
C THR A 392 28.54 -7.28 -4.13
N LEU A 393 27.57 -7.02 -5.01
CA LEU A 393 26.18 -6.77 -4.65
C LEU A 393 25.37 -8.06 -4.87
N ARG A 394 24.67 -8.51 -3.84
CA ARG A 394 23.80 -9.71 -3.84
C ARG A 394 22.35 -9.31 -3.61
N GLU A 395 21.44 -9.89 -4.38
CA GLU A 395 20.00 -9.79 -4.16
C GLU A 395 19.49 -10.99 -3.35
N ARG A 396 18.57 -10.71 -2.43
CA ARG A 396 18.04 -11.68 -1.46
C ARG A 396 17.37 -12.84 -2.17
N ASP A 397 16.32 -12.61 -2.95
CA ASP A 397 15.39 -13.65 -3.40
C ASP A 397 16.03 -14.65 -4.36
N SER A 398 16.76 -14.17 -5.34
CA SER A 398 17.45 -14.96 -6.35
C SER A 398 18.82 -15.45 -5.87
N CYS A 399 19.37 -14.88 -4.79
CA CYS A 399 20.73 -15.11 -4.29
C CYS A 399 21.86 -14.78 -5.27
N SER A 400 21.53 -14.23 -6.45
CA SER A 400 22.51 -13.91 -7.48
C SER A 400 23.32 -12.68 -7.12
N GLN A 401 24.47 -12.55 -7.77
CA GLN A 401 25.49 -11.57 -7.41
C GLN A 401 26.01 -10.87 -8.65
N VAL A 402 26.31 -9.59 -8.51
CA VAL A 402 27.01 -8.79 -9.52
C VAL A 402 28.18 -8.07 -8.86
N ARG A 403 29.24 -7.82 -9.63
CA ARG A 403 30.38 -7.01 -9.20
C ARG A 403 30.18 -5.59 -9.71
N ILE A 404 30.19 -4.60 -8.81
CA ILE A 404 29.93 -3.20 -9.17
C ILE A 404 30.94 -2.26 -8.50
N PRO A 405 31.27 -1.11 -9.10
CA PRO A 405 32.04 -0.06 -8.42
C PRO A 405 31.33 0.36 -7.13
N TYR A 406 32.06 0.47 -6.00
CA TYR A 406 31.40 0.80 -4.72
C TYR A 406 30.71 2.17 -4.75
N VAL A 407 31.23 3.10 -5.56
CA VAL A 407 30.68 4.43 -5.76
C VAL A 407 29.30 4.42 -6.41
N GLU A 408 28.97 3.38 -7.20
CA GLU A 408 27.66 3.24 -7.85
C GLU A 408 26.62 2.57 -6.93
N VAL A 409 27.05 1.93 -5.83
CA VAL A 409 26.15 1.19 -4.92
C VAL A 409 24.99 2.05 -4.43
N PRO A 410 25.19 3.27 -3.88
CA PRO A 410 24.08 4.04 -3.33
C PRO A 410 23.00 4.38 -4.35
N ASP A 411 23.39 4.75 -5.57
CA ASP A 411 22.47 5.11 -6.65
C ASP A 411 21.70 3.89 -7.17
N VAL A 412 22.38 2.75 -7.31
CA VAL A 412 21.74 1.49 -7.71
C VAL A 412 20.71 1.06 -6.67
N LEU A 413 21.07 1.10 -5.38
CA LEU A 413 20.16 0.78 -4.28
C LEU A 413 18.95 1.73 -4.27
N ALA A 414 19.16 3.05 -4.42
CA ALA A 414 18.07 4.03 -4.44
C ALA A 414 17.05 3.71 -5.55
N LYS A 415 17.52 3.37 -6.75
CA LYS A 415 16.65 3.03 -7.89
C LYS A 415 15.91 1.70 -7.70
N LEU A 416 16.58 0.67 -7.16
CA LEU A 416 15.95 -0.60 -6.82
C LEU A 416 14.85 -0.43 -5.75
N ILE A 417 15.12 0.36 -4.71
CA ILE A 417 14.17 0.62 -3.61
C ILE A 417 12.94 1.40 -4.13
N ALA A 418 13.16 2.38 -5.00
CA ALA A 418 12.12 3.18 -5.62
C ALA A 418 11.41 2.47 -6.80
N LYS A 419 11.73 1.21 -7.09
CA LYS A 419 11.19 0.42 -8.22
C LYS A 419 11.36 1.13 -9.57
N GLN A 420 12.45 1.87 -9.73
CA GLN A 420 12.86 2.52 -10.99
C GLN A 420 13.83 1.66 -11.79
N LEU A 421 14.29 0.57 -11.20
CA LEU A 421 15.22 -0.39 -11.77
C LEU A 421 14.83 -1.77 -11.25
N GLU A 422 14.83 -2.79 -12.10
CA GLU A 422 14.64 -4.17 -11.68
C GLU A 422 16.00 -4.87 -11.49
N TRP A 423 16.02 -5.92 -10.67
CA TRP A 423 17.27 -6.66 -10.44
C TRP A 423 17.85 -7.26 -11.73
N ALA A 424 17.00 -7.69 -12.66
CA ALA A 424 17.43 -8.19 -13.97
C ALA A 424 18.20 -7.14 -14.78
N ASP A 425 17.79 -5.86 -14.70
CA ASP A 425 18.48 -4.75 -15.38
C ASP A 425 19.87 -4.51 -14.79
N VAL A 426 19.99 -4.63 -13.47
CA VAL A 426 21.28 -4.58 -12.76
C VAL A 426 22.20 -5.71 -13.26
N GLN A 427 21.67 -6.93 -13.33
CA GLN A 427 22.43 -8.08 -13.82
C GLN A 427 22.90 -7.87 -15.26
N ALA A 428 22.02 -7.42 -16.15
CA ALA A 428 22.36 -7.15 -17.55
C ALA A 428 23.47 -6.10 -17.66
N LYS A 429 23.30 -4.93 -17.02
CA LYS A 429 24.26 -3.83 -17.07
C LYS A 429 25.68 -4.27 -16.67
N TYR A 430 25.81 -4.97 -15.55
CA TYR A 430 27.13 -5.32 -15.01
C TYR A 430 27.70 -6.63 -15.58
N ALA A 431 26.88 -7.46 -16.23
CA ALA A 431 27.37 -8.57 -17.05
C ALA A 431 28.04 -8.06 -18.34
N GLU A 432 27.44 -7.08 -19.02
CA GLU A 432 27.99 -6.47 -20.24
C GLU A 432 29.30 -5.71 -19.98
N GLN A 433 29.38 -4.99 -18.85
CA GLN A 433 30.61 -4.30 -18.44
C GLN A 433 31.76 -5.28 -18.18
N ARG A 434 31.48 -6.48 -17.65
CA ARG A 434 32.49 -7.53 -17.48
C ARG A 434 32.97 -8.09 -18.82
N GLN A 435 32.08 -8.24 -19.79
CA GLN A 435 32.43 -8.73 -21.13
C GLN A 435 33.26 -7.69 -21.92
N THR A 436 32.88 -6.42 -21.86
CA THR A 436 33.62 -5.32 -22.51
C THR A 436 34.98 -5.07 -21.86
N ALA A 437 35.10 -5.16 -20.53
CA ALA A 437 36.39 -5.11 -19.84
C ALA A 437 37.30 -6.29 -20.21
N SER A 438 36.74 -7.50 -20.30
CA SER A 438 37.48 -8.71 -20.75
C SER A 438 37.96 -8.57 -22.21
N ALA A 439 37.13 -8.02 -23.09
CA ALA A 439 37.47 -7.76 -24.49
C ALA A 439 38.54 -6.65 -24.66
N ALA A 440 38.49 -5.60 -23.83
CA ALA A 440 39.50 -4.54 -23.83
C ALA A 440 40.88 -5.03 -23.33
N ILE A 441 40.90 -5.93 -22.35
CA ILE A 441 42.14 -6.57 -21.87
C ILE A 441 42.72 -7.52 -22.94
N ALA A 442 41.86 -8.23 -23.69
CA ALA A 442 42.29 -9.12 -24.78
C ALA A 442 42.78 -8.37 -26.04
N GLY A 443 42.40 -7.09 -26.23
CA GLY A 443 42.76 -6.26 -27.38
C GLY A 443 43.97 -5.34 -27.16
N GLY A 444 44.58 -5.34 -25.97
CA GLY A 444 45.77 -4.53 -25.66
C GLY A 444 47.04 -5.08 -26.29
N ALA A 445 47.71 -4.29 -27.13
CA ALA A 445 48.99 -4.62 -27.75
C ALA A 445 50.03 -5.05 -26.71
N ALA A 446 50.78 -6.11 -27.05
CA ALA A 446 51.75 -6.77 -26.19
C ALA A 446 52.77 -5.77 -25.59
N PRO A 447 53.00 -5.79 -24.26
CA PRO A 447 54.19 -5.16 -23.69
C PRO A 447 55.41 -6.03 -23.98
N SER A 448 56.50 -5.37 -24.35
CA SER A 448 57.83 -5.95 -24.54
C SER A 448 58.32 -6.70 -23.30
N GLU A 449 58.96 -7.84 -23.55
CA GLU A 449 59.56 -8.75 -22.57
C GLU A 449 60.39 -8.03 -21.49
N GLY A 450 59.98 -8.20 -20.24
CA GLY A 450 60.77 -7.95 -19.04
C GLY A 450 60.72 -9.19 -18.16
N LYS A 451 61.87 -9.84 -17.98
CA LYS A 451 62.06 -11.03 -17.14
C LYS A 451 61.91 -10.68 -15.66
N ASP A 452 61.12 -11.48 -14.93
CA ASP A 452 61.52 -12.25 -13.73
C ASP A 452 60.32 -12.55 -12.83
N GLY A 453 60.27 -13.78 -12.30
CA GLY A 453 59.41 -14.14 -11.17
C GLY A 453 58.64 -15.46 -11.33
N ALA A 454 59.23 -16.55 -10.88
CA ALA A 454 58.69 -17.90 -10.92
C ALA A 454 57.40 -18.08 -10.10
N ALA A 455 56.35 -18.66 -10.71
CA ALA A 455 55.18 -19.19 -10.01
C ALA A 455 54.61 -20.42 -10.74
N ASP A 456 54.51 -21.52 -9.98
CA ASP A 456 53.79 -22.79 -10.20
C ASP A 456 53.60 -23.29 -11.65
N GLY A 457 54.60 -24.03 -12.13
CA GLY A 457 54.65 -24.59 -13.49
C GLY A 457 53.59 -25.65 -13.83
N SER A 458 52.72 -26.06 -12.89
CA SER A 458 51.72 -27.11 -13.16
C SER A 458 50.44 -26.58 -13.82
N LYS A 459 49.89 -25.46 -13.32
CA LYS A 459 48.63 -24.89 -13.83
C LYS A 459 48.82 -24.18 -15.18
N ALA A 460 49.88 -23.39 -15.32
CA ALA A 460 50.20 -22.72 -16.58
C ALA A 460 50.52 -23.73 -17.70
N ALA A 461 51.18 -24.84 -17.37
CA ALA A 461 51.42 -25.93 -18.33
C ALA A 461 50.12 -26.65 -18.72
N LEU A 462 49.20 -26.86 -17.78
CA LEU A 462 47.88 -27.45 -18.06
C LEU A 462 47.05 -26.54 -18.95
N GLU A 463 46.98 -25.24 -18.66
CA GLU A 463 46.26 -24.26 -19.48
C GLU A 463 46.87 -24.11 -20.87
N ALA A 464 48.20 -24.13 -20.98
CA ALA A 464 48.90 -24.14 -22.27
C ALA A 464 48.60 -25.42 -23.06
N TYR A 465 48.56 -26.59 -22.41
CA TYR A 465 48.19 -27.86 -23.02
C TYR A 465 46.74 -27.85 -23.51
N MET A 466 45.80 -27.41 -22.67
CA MET A 466 44.38 -27.31 -23.02
C MET A 466 44.14 -26.37 -24.21
N ARG A 467 44.86 -25.23 -24.27
CA ARG A 467 44.82 -24.32 -25.43
C ARG A 467 45.44 -24.96 -26.67
N LYS A 468 46.64 -25.54 -26.56
CA LYS A 468 47.35 -26.18 -27.67
C LYS A 468 46.51 -27.29 -28.33
N HIS A 469 45.76 -28.04 -27.52
CA HIS A 469 44.93 -29.16 -27.98
C HIS A 469 43.44 -28.81 -28.12
N ARG A 470 43.07 -27.52 -28.01
CA ARG A 470 41.69 -27.01 -28.19
C ARG A 470 40.65 -27.77 -27.35
N LEU A 471 41.02 -28.28 -26.17
CA LEU A 471 40.18 -29.18 -25.38
C LEU A 471 38.88 -28.52 -24.92
N THR A 472 38.93 -27.24 -24.56
CA THR A 472 37.74 -26.47 -24.17
C THR A 472 36.77 -26.27 -25.34
N GLU A 473 37.28 -26.03 -26.55
CA GLU A 473 36.46 -25.87 -27.75
C GLU A 473 35.80 -27.21 -28.14
N LEU A 474 36.57 -28.29 -28.16
CA LEU A 474 36.06 -29.64 -28.49
C LEU A 474 34.98 -30.09 -27.49
N LEU A 475 35.16 -29.81 -26.20
CA LEU A 475 34.16 -30.07 -25.17
C LEU A 475 32.88 -29.26 -25.40
N ASN A 476 33.01 -27.96 -25.63
CA ASN A 476 31.85 -27.08 -25.87
C ASN A 476 31.08 -27.51 -27.12
N GLU A 477 31.76 -27.87 -28.20
CA GLU A 477 31.10 -28.36 -29.40
C GLU A 477 30.39 -29.71 -29.16
N ALA A 478 30.96 -30.62 -28.37
CA ALA A 478 30.32 -31.91 -28.05
C ALA A 478 29.11 -31.74 -27.13
N VAL A 479 29.17 -30.80 -26.17
CA VAL A 479 28.04 -30.40 -25.33
C VAL A 479 26.93 -29.80 -26.18
N ASN A 480 27.26 -28.85 -27.07
CA ASN A 480 26.27 -28.22 -27.95
C ASN A 480 25.63 -29.23 -28.91
N ALA A 481 26.40 -30.16 -29.47
CA ALA A 481 25.86 -31.23 -30.32
C ALA A 481 24.91 -32.15 -29.54
N THR A 482 25.23 -32.46 -28.28
CA THR A 482 24.38 -33.29 -27.41
C THR A 482 23.09 -32.57 -27.03
N LEU A 483 23.17 -31.27 -26.71
CA LEU A 483 22.00 -30.45 -26.44
C LEU A 483 21.08 -30.32 -27.66
N ALA A 484 21.66 -30.17 -28.86
CA ALA A 484 20.89 -30.08 -30.10
C ALA A 484 20.20 -31.40 -30.48
N ALA A 485 20.81 -32.54 -30.17
CA ALA A 485 20.26 -33.85 -30.47
C ALA A 485 19.15 -34.30 -29.51
N MET A 486 19.08 -33.72 -28.30
CA MET A 486 18.14 -34.09 -27.23
C MET A 486 17.96 -35.62 -27.05
N PRO A 487 19.05 -36.39 -26.88
CA PRO A 487 18.97 -37.84 -26.74
C PRO A 487 18.35 -38.23 -25.39
N GLU A 488 17.77 -39.43 -25.31
CA GLU A 488 17.22 -39.97 -24.06
C GLU A 488 18.29 -40.14 -22.96
N ASP A 489 19.54 -40.42 -23.34
CA ASP A 489 20.71 -40.42 -22.44
C ASP A 489 21.76 -39.39 -22.89
N PRO A 490 21.72 -38.17 -22.32
CA PRO A 490 22.66 -37.10 -22.65
C PRO A 490 24.12 -37.42 -22.32
N ILE A 491 24.38 -38.21 -21.28
CA ILE A 491 25.75 -38.50 -20.84
C ILE A 491 26.39 -39.54 -21.75
N ALA A 492 25.65 -40.59 -22.12
CA ALA A 492 26.12 -41.57 -23.10
C ALA A 492 26.40 -40.93 -24.47
N HIS A 493 25.51 -40.02 -24.90
CA HIS A 493 25.68 -39.30 -26.16
C HIS A 493 26.87 -38.32 -26.12
N LEU A 494 27.06 -37.58 -25.03
CA LEU A 494 28.22 -36.70 -24.85
C LEU A 494 29.54 -37.50 -24.85
N ALA A 495 29.58 -38.64 -24.18
CA ALA A 495 30.76 -39.51 -24.17
C ALA A 495 31.09 -40.03 -25.58
N ALA A 496 30.09 -40.44 -26.36
CA ALA A 496 30.28 -40.85 -27.76
C ALA A 496 30.75 -39.68 -28.65
N ALA A 497 30.17 -38.48 -28.47
CA ALA A 497 30.54 -37.29 -29.22
C ALA A 497 31.99 -36.82 -28.92
N LEU A 498 32.43 -36.92 -27.67
CA LEU A 498 33.81 -36.65 -27.27
C LEU A 498 34.77 -37.70 -27.85
N THR A 499 34.39 -38.98 -27.81
CA THR A 499 35.20 -40.09 -28.35
C THR A 499 35.35 -39.99 -29.87
N ALA A 500 34.29 -39.61 -30.60
CA ALA A 500 34.32 -39.42 -32.05
C ALA A 500 35.21 -38.25 -32.50
N LYS A 501 35.41 -37.25 -31.63
CA LYS A 501 36.24 -36.07 -31.90
C LYS A 501 37.70 -36.23 -31.48
N ALA A 502 38.03 -37.24 -30.69
CA ALA A 502 39.38 -37.52 -30.23
C ALA A 502 40.01 -38.67 -31.05
N ALA A 503 40.84 -38.33 -32.04
CA ALA A 503 41.87 -39.24 -32.54
C ALA A 503 43.18 -38.95 -31.78
N LYS A 504 43.40 -39.75 -30.73
CA LYS A 504 44.42 -39.72 -29.65
C LYS A 504 44.08 -38.89 -28.42
#